data_AF-A0A8U0WI69-F1
#
_entry.id   AF-A0A8U0WI69-F1
#
_cell.length_a   1.000
_cell.length_b   1.000
_cell.length_c   1.000
_cell.angle_alpha   90.00
_cell.angle_beta   90.00
_cell.angle_gamma   90.00
#
_symmetry.space_group_name_H-M   'P 1'
#
loop_
_entity.id
_entity.type
_entity.pdbx_description
1 polymer ?
#
loop_
_entity_poly.entity_id
_entity_poly.type
_entity_poly.pdbx_seq_one_letter_code
_entity_poly.pdbx_strand_id
1 'polypeptide(L)'
;MCGFLSGPMGIAMDWWPITREILLYSFSVGMLTGFLLSGTIEWMEALTLLIIFIMYLVWLLFLNRVAVNRCRRTDRECACKCFRVEATVIEDEGKIREYETDSPFNFFKWPTGKLYVKFNWILTYPFHLAFFFTIPNCKRRLTRRLSLLSFIMFVIWIVTLMYVITWTATVIGFHLDIPDVIMNMTLLAAAVSVPELLFCRTVVKKGFGSMALCSAIASNTIDVTAFVIAL
;
A
#
# COMPACT_ATOMS: atom_id res chain seq x y z
N MET A 1 11.61 -8.28 -3.64
CA MET A 1 10.58 -8.75 -4.61
C MET A 1 10.47 -7.87 -5.87
N CYS A 2 10.68 -6.55 -5.81
CA CYS A 2 10.57 -5.64 -6.98
C CYS A 2 11.59 -5.88 -8.12
N GLY A 3 12.76 -6.48 -7.84
CA GLY A 3 13.76 -6.82 -8.88
C GLY A 3 13.37 -8.00 -9.77
N PHE A 4 12.55 -8.94 -9.30
CA PHE A 4 12.11 -10.11 -10.07
C PHE A 4 10.89 -9.80 -10.97
N LEU A 5 10.14 -8.75 -10.62
CA LEU A 5 8.97 -8.26 -11.38
C LEU A 5 9.35 -7.30 -12.51
N SER A 6 10.60 -6.83 -12.54
CA SER A 6 11.15 -6.06 -13.64
C SER A 6 11.67 -7.05 -14.69
N GLY A 7 10.95 -7.19 -15.81
CA GLY A 7 11.48 -7.91 -16.97
C GLY A 7 12.78 -7.28 -17.51
N PRO A 8 13.25 -7.67 -18.71
CA PRO A 8 14.57 -7.27 -19.25
C PRO A 8 14.76 -5.76 -19.55
N MET A 9 13.82 -4.89 -19.17
CA MET A 9 14.00 -3.44 -19.23
C MET A 9 14.69 -2.95 -17.94
N GLY A 10 15.99 -2.64 -18.06
CA GLY A 10 16.76 -2.05 -16.98
C GLY A 10 16.17 -0.74 -16.50
N ILE A 11 15.68 -0.73 -15.26
CA ILE A 11 15.15 0.48 -14.61
C ILE A 11 16.35 1.27 -14.07
N ALA A 12 16.51 2.51 -14.53
CA ALA A 12 17.49 3.44 -13.97
C ALA A 12 17.09 3.80 -12.53
N MET A 13 17.90 3.37 -11.56
CA MET A 13 17.67 3.60 -10.12
C MET A 13 18.34 4.89 -9.68
N ASP A 14 17.56 5.82 -9.13
CA ASP A 14 18.10 6.99 -8.45
C ASP A 14 18.53 6.60 -7.02
N TRP A 15 19.83 6.68 -6.73
CA TRP A 15 20.42 6.22 -5.46
C TRP A 15 20.08 7.11 -4.27
N TRP A 16 20.00 8.42 -4.48
CA TRP A 16 19.78 9.41 -3.42
C TRP A 16 18.52 9.19 -2.56
N PRO A 17 17.30 9.00 -3.14
CA PRO A 17 16.11 8.73 -2.35
C PRO A 17 16.16 7.37 -1.65
N ILE A 18 16.78 6.36 -2.28
CA ILE A 18 16.87 5.01 -1.72
C ILE A 18 17.77 4.98 -0.49
N THR A 19 18.97 5.58 -0.56
CA THR A 19 19.91 5.64 0.56
C THR A 19 19.28 6.31 1.79
N ARG A 20 18.50 7.37 1.58
CA ARG A 20 17.79 8.06 2.66
C ARG A 20 16.85 7.11 3.40
N GLU A 21 15.96 6.42 2.71
CA GLU A 21 14.98 5.49 3.33
C GLU A 21 15.67 4.28 3.99
N ILE A 22 16.72 3.73 3.37
CA ILE A 22 17.47 2.59 3.91
C ILE A 22 18.19 2.95 5.22
N LEU A 23 18.77 4.14 5.33
CA LEU A 23 19.46 4.57 6.54
C LEU A 23 18.54 4.57 7.75
N LEU A 24 17.27 4.93 7.56
CA LEU A 24 16.33 5.00 8.69
C LEU A 24 15.72 3.68 9.00
N TYR A 25 15.41 2.89 7.98
CA TYR A 25 15.01 1.52 8.21
C TYR A 25 16.07 0.80 9.05
N SER A 26 17.35 0.98 8.71
CA SER A 26 18.48 0.42 9.45
C SER A 26 18.58 0.97 10.88
N PHE A 27 18.37 2.27 11.06
CA PHE A 27 18.38 2.92 12.37
C PHE A 27 17.23 2.46 13.28
N SER A 28 16.00 2.42 12.75
CA SER A 28 14.79 1.96 13.44
C SER A 28 14.91 0.49 13.84
N VAL A 29 15.37 -0.38 12.94
CA VAL A 29 15.60 -1.80 13.24
C VAL A 29 16.74 -1.98 14.24
N GLY A 30 17.81 -1.20 14.15
CA GLY A 30 18.92 -1.23 15.09
C GLY A 30 18.51 -0.85 16.51
N MET A 31 17.74 0.23 16.67
CA MET A 31 17.19 0.63 17.98
C MET A 31 16.22 -0.42 18.53
N LEU A 32 15.31 -0.95 17.70
CA LEU A 32 14.43 -2.04 18.10
C LEU A 32 15.22 -3.24 18.61
N THR A 33 16.25 -3.64 17.87
CA THR A 33 17.13 -4.74 18.28
C THR A 33 17.76 -4.44 19.64
N GLY A 34 18.19 -3.20 19.87
CA GLY A 34 18.70 -2.75 21.18
C GLY A 34 17.69 -2.93 22.31
N PHE A 35 16.43 -2.52 22.11
CA PHE A 35 15.37 -2.66 23.12
C PHE A 35 15.03 -4.12 23.41
N LEU A 36 14.99 -4.96 22.37
CA LEU A 36 14.77 -6.39 22.54
C LEU A 36 15.91 -7.06 23.34
N LEU A 37 17.14 -6.58 23.21
CA LEU A 37 18.28 -7.08 24.00
C LEU A 37 18.24 -6.63 25.47
N SER A 38 17.63 -5.47 25.76
CA SER A 38 17.45 -4.99 27.13
C SER A 38 16.45 -5.84 27.95
N GLY A 39 15.60 -6.62 27.29
CA GLY A 39 14.69 -7.58 27.93
C GLY A 39 13.51 -6.98 28.70
N THR A 40 13.45 -5.65 28.83
CA THR A 40 12.36 -4.90 29.45
C THR A 40 11.95 -3.76 28.52
N ILE A 41 10.74 -3.82 27.97
CA ILE A 41 10.22 -2.75 27.11
C ILE A 41 9.40 -1.82 27.99
N GLU A 42 9.95 -0.65 28.30
CA GLU A 42 9.18 0.41 28.95
C GLU A 42 8.45 1.25 27.89
N TRP A 43 7.24 1.69 28.18
CA TRP A 43 6.45 2.57 27.29
C TRP A 43 7.23 3.81 26.83
N MET A 44 8.17 4.28 27.65
CA MET A 44 9.04 5.42 27.35
C MET A 44 10.03 5.15 26.21
N GLU A 45 10.49 3.92 26.06
CA GLU A 45 11.39 3.51 24.98
C GLU A 45 10.64 3.47 23.64
N ALA A 46 9.41 2.93 23.64
CA ALA A 46 8.51 2.96 22.48
C ALA A 46 8.16 4.40 22.07
N LEU A 47 7.89 5.27 23.05
CA LEU A 47 7.61 6.69 22.82
C LEU A 47 8.81 7.41 22.18
N THR A 48 10.03 7.02 22.57
CA THR A 48 11.26 7.60 22.02
C THR A 48 11.43 7.26 20.53
N LEU A 49 11.16 6.00 20.14
CA LEU A 49 11.16 5.60 18.72
C LEU A 49 10.09 6.34 17.91
N LEU A 50 8.90 6.53 18.48
CA LEU A 50 7.83 7.29 17.84
C LEU A 50 8.23 8.76 17.63
N ILE A 51 8.82 9.40 18.64
CA ILE A 51 9.28 10.79 18.55
C ILE A 51 10.36 10.93 17.47
N ILE A 52 11.33 10.02 17.42
CA ILE A 52 12.40 10.05 16.42
C ILE A 52 11.81 9.86 15.02
N PHE A 53 10.84 8.95 14.85
CA PHE A 53 10.15 8.76 13.59
C PHE A 53 9.36 10.01 13.14
N ILE A 54 8.61 10.63 14.05
CA ILE A 54 7.88 11.89 13.75
C ILE A 54 8.85 13.02 13.42
N MET A 55 9.94 13.18 14.19
CA MET A 55 10.98 14.17 13.91
C MET A 55 11.61 13.94 12.54
N TYR A 56 11.84 12.69 12.17
CA TYR A 56 12.33 12.32 10.85
C TYR A 56 11.33 12.68 9.74
N LEU A 57 10.04 12.36 9.91
CA LEU A 57 8.99 12.76 8.96
C LEU A 57 8.93 14.28 8.81
N VAL A 58 9.04 15.03 9.91
CA VAL A 58 9.10 16.50 9.87
C VAL A 58 10.34 16.98 9.13
N TRP A 59 11.50 16.38 9.39
CA TRP A 59 12.75 16.70 8.69
C TRP A 59 12.65 16.39 7.20
N LEU A 60 12.07 15.26 6.82
CA LEU A 60 11.73 14.91 5.44
C LEU A 60 10.81 15.95 4.80
N LEU A 61 9.68 16.26 5.44
CA LEU A 61 8.71 17.20 4.92
C LEU A 61 9.32 18.59 4.78
N PHE A 62 10.17 18.99 5.72
CA PHE A 62 10.88 20.25 5.69
C PHE A 62 11.97 20.27 4.60
N LEU A 63 12.86 19.27 4.56
CA LEU A 63 13.88 19.12 3.52
C LEU A 63 13.25 19.06 2.14
N ASN A 64 12.14 18.33 1.99
CA ASN A 64 11.43 18.19 0.75
C ASN A 64 10.79 19.52 0.33
N ARG A 65 10.15 20.24 1.25
CA ARG A 65 9.68 21.62 0.99
C ARG A 65 10.81 22.57 0.60
N VAL A 66 11.95 22.51 1.28
CA VAL A 66 13.12 23.34 0.98
C VAL A 66 13.73 22.97 -0.38
N ALA A 67 13.87 21.67 -0.68
CA ALA A 67 14.40 21.17 -1.94
C ALA A 67 13.49 21.54 -3.13
N VAL A 68 12.17 21.35 -2.99
CA VAL A 68 11.17 21.75 -4.00
C VAL A 68 11.19 23.26 -4.22
N ASN A 69 11.18 24.06 -3.15
CA ASN A 69 11.25 25.52 -3.24
C ASN A 69 12.55 26.02 -3.87
N ARG A 70 13.67 25.30 -3.66
CA ARG A 70 14.97 25.62 -4.25
C ARG A 70 15.06 25.20 -5.72
N CYS A 71 14.48 24.06 -6.11
CA CYS A 71 14.39 23.63 -7.51
C CYS A 71 13.52 24.59 -8.35
N ARG A 72 12.40 25.07 -7.81
CA ARG A 72 11.51 26.01 -8.50
C ARG A 72 12.16 27.37 -8.82
N ARG A 73 13.27 27.71 -8.16
CA ARG A 73 13.98 28.99 -8.32
C ARG A 73 15.08 28.94 -9.39
N THR A 74 15.48 27.74 -9.81
CA THR A 74 16.55 27.54 -10.80
C THR A 74 15.90 27.01 -12.07
N ASP A 75 15.41 27.91 -12.91
CA ASP A 75 14.81 27.63 -14.23
C ASP A 75 15.87 27.25 -15.28
N ARG A 76 16.88 26.48 -14.88
CA ARG A 76 17.79 25.79 -15.79
C ARG A 76 17.38 24.34 -15.77
N GLU A 77 17.23 23.74 -16.94
CA GLU A 77 17.04 22.31 -17.12
C GLU A 77 17.96 21.55 -16.15
N CYS A 78 17.39 21.06 -15.04
CA CYS A 78 18.14 20.28 -14.09
C CYS A 78 18.54 18.98 -14.80
N ALA A 79 19.84 18.76 -15.01
CA ALA A 79 20.39 17.49 -15.45
C ALA A 79 20.11 16.35 -14.44
N CYS A 80 19.68 16.68 -13.23
CA CYS A 80 19.25 15.75 -12.19
C CYS A 80 17.72 15.54 -12.22
N LYS A 81 17.29 14.27 -12.21
CA LYS A 81 15.90 13.82 -11.98
C LYS A 81 15.47 14.05 -10.52
N CYS A 82 15.64 15.26 -9.98
CA CYS A 82 15.26 15.53 -8.61
C CYS A 82 13.74 15.72 -8.48
N PHE A 83 13.10 14.75 -7.82
CA PHE A 83 11.83 14.89 -7.11
C PHE A 83 10.63 15.41 -7.95
N ARG A 84 10.24 14.65 -8.99
CA ARG A 84 8.94 14.77 -9.68
C ARG A 84 8.02 13.62 -9.25
N VAL A 85 7.63 13.57 -7.97
CA VAL A 85 6.92 12.38 -7.45
C VAL A 85 5.49 12.64 -6.96
N GLU A 86 5.12 13.84 -6.49
CA GLU A 86 3.80 13.96 -5.84
C GLU A 86 2.61 14.11 -6.82
N ALA A 87 2.77 14.86 -7.92
CA ALA A 87 1.62 15.25 -8.75
C ALA A 87 1.18 14.17 -9.75
N THR A 88 2.14 13.46 -10.35
CA THR A 88 1.85 12.41 -11.32
C THR A 88 1.31 11.15 -10.64
N VAL A 89 1.67 10.87 -9.39
CA VAL A 89 1.21 9.65 -8.70
C VAL A 89 -0.26 9.78 -8.30
N ILE A 90 -0.73 10.97 -7.88
CA ILE A 90 -2.15 11.18 -7.53
C ILE A 90 -3.05 11.20 -8.77
N GLU A 91 -2.64 11.89 -9.84
CA GLU A 91 -3.40 11.91 -11.10
C GLU A 91 -3.45 10.55 -11.77
N ASP A 92 -2.33 9.83 -11.71
CA ASP A 92 -2.19 8.55 -12.39
C ASP A 92 -2.64 7.38 -11.50
N GLU A 93 -2.74 7.52 -10.16
CA GLU A 93 -3.52 6.61 -9.29
C GLU A 93 -5.02 6.77 -9.50
N GLY A 94 -5.50 8.00 -9.67
CA GLY A 94 -6.89 8.25 -10.07
C GLY A 94 -7.21 7.59 -11.42
N LYS A 95 -6.23 7.53 -12.32
CA LYS A 95 -6.31 6.91 -13.65
C LYS A 95 -6.01 5.40 -13.65
N ILE A 96 -5.16 4.88 -12.75
CA ILE A 96 -4.88 3.45 -12.54
C ILE A 96 -6.09 2.77 -11.93
N ARG A 97 -6.71 3.38 -10.90
CA ARG A 97 -7.99 2.90 -10.36
C ARG A 97 -9.06 2.89 -11.46
N GLU A 98 -8.96 3.79 -12.44
CA GLU A 98 -9.82 3.80 -13.62
C GLU A 98 -9.44 2.76 -14.70
N TYR A 99 -8.22 2.21 -14.69
CA TYR A 99 -7.73 1.21 -15.65
C TYR A 99 -7.92 -0.24 -15.17
N GLU A 100 -7.93 -0.48 -13.85
CA GLU A 100 -8.26 -1.79 -13.25
C GLU A 100 -9.72 -1.87 -12.78
N THR A 101 -10.45 -0.76 -12.85
CA THR A 101 -11.90 -0.84 -13.10
C THR A 101 -12.06 -1.20 -14.57
N ASP A 102 -11.88 -2.48 -14.89
CA ASP A 102 -12.52 -3.04 -16.08
C ASP A 102 -13.93 -2.43 -16.13
N SER A 103 -14.25 -1.81 -17.26
CA SER A 103 -15.56 -1.23 -17.62
C SER A 103 -16.70 -1.78 -16.77
N PRO A 104 -17.68 -0.96 -16.31
CA PRO A 104 -18.77 -1.43 -15.44
C PRO A 104 -19.19 -2.82 -15.90
N PHE A 105 -18.99 -3.82 -15.03
CA PHE A 105 -19.12 -5.24 -15.38
C PHE A 105 -20.35 -5.35 -16.27
N ASN A 106 -20.18 -5.75 -17.53
CA ASN A 106 -21.32 -5.80 -18.43
C ASN A 106 -22.21 -6.93 -17.92
N PHE A 107 -23.14 -6.61 -17.01
CA PHE A 107 -24.00 -7.55 -16.30
C PHE A 107 -24.74 -8.47 -17.28
N PHE A 108 -24.96 -7.96 -18.50
CA PHE A 108 -25.71 -8.62 -19.56
C PHE A 108 -24.86 -9.25 -20.66
N LYS A 109 -23.52 -9.17 -20.60
CA LYS A 109 -22.66 -9.82 -21.61
C LYS A 109 -22.16 -11.15 -21.08
N TRP A 110 -22.86 -12.22 -21.46
CA TRP A 110 -22.48 -13.59 -21.12
C TRP A 110 -21.08 -13.91 -21.67
N PRO A 111 -20.15 -14.42 -20.85
CA PRO A 111 -18.81 -14.77 -21.31
C PRO A 111 -18.85 -15.98 -22.25
N THR A 112 -18.55 -15.75 -23.52
CA THR A 112 -18.32 -16.81 -24.52
C THR A 112 -16.85 -17.23 -24.48
N GLY A 113 -16.56 -18.29 -23.72
CA GLY A 113 -15.21 -18.84 -23.57
C GLY A 113 -15.18 -20.20 -22.85
N LYS A 114 -13.99 -20.62 -22.43
CA LYS A 114 -13.73 -21.88 -21.69
C LYS A 114 -14.52 -21.93 -20.36
N LEU A 115 -14.81 -23.13 -19.87
CA LEU A 115 -15.65 -23.36 -18.68
C LEU A 115 -15.16 -22.59 -17.43
N TYR A 116 -13.85 -22.48 -17.22
CA TYR A 116 -13.29 -21.73 -16.09
C TYR A 116 -13.61 -20.22 -16.14
N VAL A 117 -13.72 -19.63 -17.34
CA VAL A 117 -14.08 -18.21 -17.50
C VAL A 117 -15.53 -17.99 -17.08
N LYS A 118 -16.41 -18.93 -17.43
CA LYS A 118 -17.82 -18.90 -17.05
C LYS A 118 -17.99 -19.09 -15.55
N PHE A 119 -17.28 -20.06 -14.96
CA PHE A 119 -17.28 -20.30 -13.52
C PHE A 119 -16.77 -19.09 -12.74
N ASN A 120 -15.64 -18.52 -13.17
CA ASN A 120 -15.09 -17.32 -12.54
C ASN A 120 -16.06 -16.14 -12.63
N TRP A 121 -16.69 -15.92 -13.79
CA TRP A 121 -17.69 -14.85 -13.96
C TRP A 121 -18.90 -15.00 -13.03
N ILE A 122 -19.43 -16.22 -12.86
CA ILE A 122 -20.54 -16.50 -11.95
C ILE A 122 -20.13 -16.20 -10.49
N LEU A 123 -18.91 -16.58 -10.11
CA LEU A 123 -18.39 -16.35 -8.76
C LEU A 123 -18.20 -14.86 -8.47
N THR A 124 -17.69 -14.07 -9.42
CA THR A 124 -17.43 -12.63 -9.22
C THR A 124 -18.70 -11.76 -9.33
N TYR A 125 -19.75 -12.26 -9.99
CA TYR A 125 -21.01 -11.55 -10.20
C TYR A 125 -21.68 -10.99 -8.92
N PRO A 126 -21.94 -11.78 -7.86
CA PRO A 126 -22.61 -11.28 -6.66
C PRO A 126 -21.80 -10.19 -5.94
N PHE A 127 -20.47 -10.31 -5.94
CA PHE A 127 -19.59 -9.29 -5.35
C PHE A 127 -19.63 -7.98 -6.14
N HIS A 128 -19.53 -8.03 -7.47
CA HIS A 128 -19.65 -6.83 -8.30
C HIS A 128 -21.03 -6.17 -8.21
N LEU A 129 -22.10 -6.95 -8.11
CA LEU A 129 -23.45 -6.43 -7.89
C LEU A 129 -23.57 -5.73 -6.54
N ALA A 130 -23.04 -6.35 -5.48
CA ALA A 130 -23.03 -5.75 -4.15
C ALA A 130 -22.23 -4.43 -4.13
N PHE A 131 -21.06 -4.40 -4.78
CA PHE A 131 -20.26 -3.17 -4.93
C PHE A 131 -20.94 -2.09 -5.77
N PHE A 132 -21.63 -2.48 -6.85
CA PHE A 132 -22.39 -1.52 -7.66
C PHE A 132 -23.53 -0.87 -6.88
N PHE A 133 -24.18 -1.63 -6.00
CA PHE A 133 -25.27 -1.11 -5.17
C PHE A 133 -24.78 -0.24 -4.00
N THR A 134 -23.61 -0.57 -3.43
CA THR A 134 -23.10 0.10 -2.22
C THR A 134 -22.15 1.26 -2.50
N ILE A 135 -21.51 1.33 -3.68
CA ILE A 135 -20.57 2.41 -4.02
C ILE A 135 -21.28 3.47 -4.89
N PRO A 136 -21.65 4.64 -4.32
CA PRO A 136 -22.23 5.72 -5.11
C PRO A 136 -21.20 6.26 -6.11
N ASN A 137 -21.66 6.41 -7.35
CA ASN A 137 -20.83 6.66 -8.53
C ASN A 137 -20.22 8.08 -8.51
N CYS A 138 -18.93 8.20 -8.20
CA CYS A 138 -18.20 9.48 -8.05
C CYS A 138 -17.95 10.25 -9.38
N LYS A 139 -18.37 9.71 -10.53
CA LYS A 139 -18.10 10.31 -11.85
C LYS A 139 -18.98 11.53 -12.19
N ARG A 140 -20.04 11.83 -11.43
CA ARG A 140 -20.90 13.01 -11.69
C ARG A 140 -20.41 14.25 -10.92
N ARG A 141 -20.28 15.37 -11.65
CA ARG A 141 -19.81 16.70 -11.16
C ARG A 141 -20.60 17.25 -9.94
N LEU A 142 -21.85 16.82 -9.75
CA LEU A 142 -22.72 17.26 -8.63
C LEU A 142 -22.42 16.55 -7.29
N THR A 143 -21.69 15.44 -7.32
CA THR A 143 -21.50 14.51 -6.20
C THR A 143 -20.12 14.66 -5.52
N ARG A 144 -19.35 15.71 -5.85
CA ARG A 144 -17.99 15.95 -5.31
C ARG A 144 -17.92 16.03 -3.78
N ARG A 145 -19.02 16.39 -3.11
CA ARG A 145 -19.12 16.39 -1.63
C ARG A 145 -19.41 15.02 -1.01
N LEU A 146 -19.84 14.03 -1.79
CA LEU A 146 -20.11 12.66 -1.33
C LEU A 146 -18.91 11.71 -1.50
N SER A 147 -17.73 12.21 -1.89
CA SER A 147 -16.50 11.40 -2.00
C SER A 147 -16.11 10.74 -0.67
N LEU A 148 -16.35 11.43 0.46
CA LEU A 148 -16.15 10.88 1.80
C LEU A 148 -17.06 9.66 2.06
N LEU A 149 -18.27 9.66 1.51
CA LEU A 149 -19.21 8.57 1.69
C LEU A 149 -18.77 7.31 0.95
N SER A 150 -18.22 7.46 -0.26
CA SER A 150 -17.61 6.33 -1.00
C SER A 150 -16.37 5.78 -0.29
N PHE A 151 -15.57 6.64 0.37
CA PHE A 151 -14.44 6.21 1.19
C PHE A 151 -14.90 5.43 2.45
N ILE A 152 -15.89 5.96 3.18
CA ILE A 152 -16.46 5.30 4.36
C ILE A 152 -17.07 3.95 3.98
N MET A 153 -17.81 3.88 2.87
CA MET A 153 -18.36 2.61 2.39
C MET A 153 -17.28 1.59 2.02
N PHE A 154 -16.17 2.03 1.42
CA PHE A 154 -15.03 1.15 1.15
C PHE A 154 -14.39 0.63 2.44
N VAL A 155 -14.21 1.48 3.46
CA VAL A 155 -13.69 1.06 4.76
C VAL A 155 -14.61 0.03 5.42
N ILE A 156 -15.93 0.24 5.39
CA ILE A 156 -16.93 -0.71 5.92
C ILE A 156 -16.82 -2.06 5.20
N TRP A 157 -16.65 -2.04 3.87
CA TRP A 157 -16.45 -3.27 3.08
C TRP A 157 -15.17 -4.00 3.44
N ILE A 158 -14.05 -3.29 3.63
CA ILE A 158 -12.80 -3.92 4.09
C ILE A 158 -13.02 -4.62 5.44
N VAL A 159 -13.63 -3.94 6.41
CA VAL A 159 -13.92 -4.51 7.73
C VAL A 159 -14.81 -5.75 7.62
N THR A 160 -15.86 -5.68 6.79
CA THR A 160 -16.81 -6.78 6.60
C THR A 160 -16.14 -7.99 5.93
N LEU A 161 -15.35 -7.76 4.87
CA LEU A 161 -14.62 -8.84 4.19
C LEU A 161 -13.55 -9.45 5.09
N MET A 162 -12.84 -8.65 5.87
CA MET A 162 -11.89 -9.14 6.86
C MET A 162 -12.57 -10.00 7.93
N TYR A 163 -13.77 -9.64 8.39
CA TYR A 163 -14.54 -10.48 9.30
C TYR A 163 -14.92 -11.83 8.67
N VAL A 164 -15.40 -11.84 7.43
CA VAL A 164 -15.76 -13.08 6.72
C VAL A 164 -14.53 -13.97 6.48
N ILE A 165 -13.39 -13.39 6.10
CA ILE A 165 -12.13 -14.11 5.91
C ILE A 165 -11.66 -14.72 7.23
N THR A 166 -11.63 -13.95 8.32
CA THR A 166 -11.22 -14.47 9.63
C THR A 166 -12.18 -15.54 10.13
N TRP A 167 -13.49 -15.37 9.97
CA TRP A 167 -14.48 -16.37 10.38
C TRP A 167 -14.35 -17.68 9.61
N THR A 168 -14.19 -17.61 8.28
CA THR A 168 -13.97 -18.81 7.47
C THR A 168 -12.63 -19.46 7.81
N ALA A 169 -11.59 -18.67 8.09
CA ALA A 169 -10.30 -19.18 8.52
C ALA A 169 -10.39 -19.91 9.88
N THR A 170 -11.06 -19.36 10.89
CA THR A 170 -11.18 -20.03 12.21
C THR A 170 -11.95 -21.34 12.14
N VAL A 171 -12.99 -21.41 11.30
CA VAL A 171 -13.70 -22.68 11.05
C VAL A 171 -12.77 -23.72 10.42
N ILE A 172 -11.94 -23.32 9.45
CA ILE A 172 -10.96 -24.21 8.82
C ILE A 172 -9.84 -24.58 9.80
N GLY A 173 -9.35 -23.63 10.61
CA GLY A 173 -8.31 -23.84 11.62
C GLY A 173 -8.72 -24.86 12.67
N PHE A 174 -9.98 -24.83 13.10
CA PHE A 174 -10.57 -25.84 13.99
C PHE A 174 -10.56 -27.25 13.38
N HIS A 175 -10.78 -27.37 12.06
CA HIS A 175 -10.73 -28.66 11.38
C HIS A 175 -9.31 -29.18 11.11
N LEU A 176 -8.31 -28.31 11.11
CA LEU A 176 -6.92 -28.64 10.79
C LEU A 176 -6.01 -28.72 12.04
N ASP A 177 -6.57 -28.55 13.25
CA ASP A 177 -5.82 -28.47 14.52
C ASP A 177 -4.66 -27.45 14.50
N ILE A 178 -4.81 -26.36 13.73
CA ILE A 178 -3.83 -25.28 13.66
C ILE A 178 -4.18 -24.23 14.72
N PRO A 179 -3.24 -23.79 15.57
CA PRO A 179 -3.52 -22.76 16.57
C PRO A 179 -3.88 -21.42 15.91
N ASP A 180 -4.93 -20.78 16.44
CA ASP A 180 -5.51 -19.53 15.91
C ASP A 180 -4.47 -18.39 15.76
N VAL A 181 -3.46 -18.38 16.63
CA VAL A 181 -2.38 -17.37 16.61
C VAL A 181 -1.60 -17.41 15.30
N ILE A 182 -1.18 -18.61 14.85
CA ILE A 182 -0.36 -18.77 13.63
C ILE A 182 -1.18 -18.39 12.39
N MET A 183 -2.44 -18.80 12.37
CA MET A 183 -3.36 -18.49 11.29
C MET A 183 -3.63 -16.98 11.19
N ASN A 184 -3.90 -16.29 12.32
CA ASN A 184 -4.14 -14.86 12.30
C ASN A 184 -2.89 -14.05 11.93
N MET A 185 -1.69 -14.51 12.32
CA MET A 185 -0.42 -13.89 11.90
C MET A 185 -0.20 -14.02 10.39
N THR A 186 -0.46 -15.20 9.80
CA THR A 186 -0.30 -15.40 8.35
C THR A 186 -1.34 -14.64 7.53
N LEU A 187 -2.59 -14.57 8.00
CA LEU A 187 -3.64 -13.75 7.37
C LEU A 187 -3.29 -12.27 7.38
N LEU A 188 -2.83 -11.74 8.51
CA LEU A 188 -2.41 -10.33 8.60
C LEU A 188 -1.26 -10.04 7.63
N ALA A 189 -0.25 -10.91 7.61
CA ALA A 189 0.89 -10.78 6.69
C ALA A 189 0.43 -10.78 5.21
N ALA A 190 -0.48 -11.69 4.84
CA ALA A 190 -1.03 -11.75 3.49
C ALA A 190 -1.86 -10.50 3.15
N ALA A 191 -2.67 -10.01 4.09
CA ALA A 191 -3.54 -8.85 3.91
C ALA A 191 -2.74 -7.56 3.64
N VAL A 192 -1.59 -7.37 4.30
CA VAL A 192 -0.71 -6.22 4.07
C VAL A 192 0.08 -6.38 2.76
N SER A 193 0.61 -7.58 2.49
CA SER A 193 1.50 -7.82 1.35
C SER A 193 0.81 -7.73 -0.01
N VAL A 194 -0.45 -8.18 -0.12
CA VAL A 194 -1.19 -8.21 -1.40
C VAL A 194 -1.40 -6.82 -2.02
N PRO A 195 -2.00 -5.83 -1.33
CA PRO A 195 -2.18 -4.49 -1.89
C PRO A 195 -0.85 -3.78 -2.16
N GLU A 196 0.16 -3.98 -1.31
CA GLU A 196 1.50 -3.43 -1.50
C GLU A 196 2.15 -3.97 -2.79
N LEU A 197 2.02 -5.27 -3.05
CA LEU A 197 2.54 -5.91 -4.25
C LEU A 197 1.83 -5.42 -5.52
N LEU A 198 0.49 -5.26 -5.47
CA LEU A 198 -0.29 -4.71 -6.59
C LEU A 198 0.10 -3.26 -6.89
N PHE A 199 0.28 -2.44 -5.84
CA PHE A 199 0.77 -1.08 -5.95
C PHE A 199 2.16 -1.04 -6.59
N CYS A 200 3.12 -1.79 -6.04
CA CYS A 200 4.48 -1.85 -6.55
C CYS A 200 4.53 -2.35 -8.01
N ARG A 201 3.77 -3.39 -8.35
CA ARG A 201 3.68 -3.92 -9.72
C ARG A 201 3.20 -2.85 -10.70
N THR A 202 2.22 -2.06 -10.29
CA THR A 202 1.65 -1.02 -11.15
C THR A 202 2.61 0.13 -11.37
N VAL A 203 3.32 0.55 -10.32
CA VAL A 203 4.33 1.63 -10.39
C VAL A 203 5.56 1.21 -11.22
N VAL A 204 6.01 -0.04 -11.08
CA VAL A 204 7.12 -0.60 -11.86
C VAL A 204 6.77 -0.67 -13.35
N LYS A 205 5.55 -1.08 -13.72
CA LYS A 205 5.09 -1.10 -15.12
C LYS A 205 5.12 0.28 -15.79
N LYS A 206 5.06 1.36 -15.01
CA LYS A 206 5.13 2.74 -15.49
C LYS A 206 6.56 3.28 -15.58
N GLY A 207 7.57 2.48 -15.24
CA GLY A 207 8.98 2.85 -15.31
C GLY A 207 9.51 3.53 -14.03
N PHE A 208 8.74 3.56 -12.94
CA PHE A 208 9.11 4.23 -11.68
C PHE A 208 9.58 3.24 -10.60
N GLY A 209 10.52 2.34 -10.92
CA GLY A 209 10.93 1.29 -9.98
C GLY A 209 11.62 1.79 -8.71
N SER A 210 12.34 2.91 -8.75
CA SER A 210 12.93 3.53 -7.55
C SER A 210 11.87 3.97 -6.53
N MET A 211 10.73 4.48 -7.02
CA MET A 211 9.60 4.86 -6.16
C MET A 211 8.92 3.64 -5.54
N ALA A 212 8.69 2.58 -6.32
CA ALA A 212 8.12 1.34 -5.82
C ALA A 212 8.99 0.75 -4.69
N LEU A 213 10.31 0.78 -4.85
CA LEU A 213 11.24 0.31 -3.82
C LEU A 213 11.19 1.18 -2.55
N CYS A 214 11.18 2.51 -2.68
CA CYS A 214 11.07 3.40 -1.53
C CYS A 214 9.75 3.21 -0.78
N SER A 215 8.63 3.00 -1.49
CA SER A 215 7.34 2.74 -0.86
C SER A 215 7.34 1.45 -0.03
N ALA A 216 7.98 0.39 -0.54
CA ALA A 216 8.09 -0.87 0.20
C ALA A 216 8.96 -0.74 1.46
N ILE A 217 10.09 -0.03 1.35
CA ILE A 217 10.97 0.24 2.50
C ILE A 217 10.25 1.10 3.56
N ALA A 218 9.50 2.11 3.11
CA ALA A 218 8.73 2.97 4.01
C ALA A 218 7.61 2.19 4.71
N SER A 219 6.88 1.32 4.00
CA SER A 219 5.85 0.44 4.59
C SER A 219 6.44 -0.42 5.71
N ASN A 220 7.55 -1.11 5.43
CA ASN A 220 8.23 -1.94 6.43
C ASN A 220 8.72 -1.14 7.65
N THR A 221 9.14 0.11 7.45
CA THR A 221 9.56 0.99 8.55
C THR A 221 8.38 1.36 9.45
N ILE A 222 7.19 1.58 8.85
CA ILE A 222 5.95 1.82 9.59
C ILE A 222 5.53 0.56 10.33
N ASP A 223 5.59 -0.62 9.71
CA ASP A 223 5.22 -1.90 10.33
C ASP A 223 6.09 -2.20 11.56
N VAL A 224 7.41 -1.98 11.47
CA VAL A 224 8.34 -2.09 12.61
C VAL A 224 7.94 -1.13 13.74
N THR A 225 7.61 0.12 13.40
CA THR A 225 7.21 1.12 14.40
C THR A 225 5.86 0.78 15.05
N ALA A 226 4.91 0.27 14.27
CA ALA A 226 3.61 -0.16 14.76
C ALA A 226 3.71 -1.40 15.66
N PHE A 227 4.60 -2.35 15.32
CA PHE A 227 4.88 -3.52 16.14
C PHE A 227 5.41 -3.13 17.53
N VAL A 228 6.29 -2.12 17.61
CA VAL A 228 6.80 -1.61 18.89
C VAL A 228 5.72 -0.99 19.77
N ILE A 229 4.73 -0.32 19.18
CA ILE A 229 3.61 0.27 19.93
C ILE A 229 2.66 -0.81 20.47
N ALA A 230 2.63 -1.97 19.80
CA ALA A 230 1.77 -3.09 20.18
C ALA A 230 2.40 -4.06 21.19
N LEU A 231 3.73 -3.97 21.40
CA LEU A 231 4.49 -4.69 22.42
C LEU A 231 4.36 -4.02 23.79
#